data_AF-A0A3D4AZV3-F1
#
_entry.id   AF-A0A3D4AZV3-F1
#
_cell.length_a   1.000
_cell.length_b   1.000
_cell.length_c   1.000
_cell.angle_alpha   90.00
_cell.angle_beta   90.00
_cell.angle_gamma   90.00
#
_symmetry.space_group_name_H-M   'P 1'
#
loop_
_entity.id
_entity.type
_entity.pdbx_description
1 polymer ?
#
loop_
_entity_poly.entity_id
_entity_poly.type
_entity_poly.pdbx_seq_one_letter_code
_entity_poly.pdbx_strand_id
1 'polypeptide(L)'
;EPAEVPMTVTRLNPIDADLHYRGFSREYQMYRYGPFLRDYNVLSTAPQWLPFEGYRTRYGNVTTLLQEADDQYAIYSSGEEVTVTFDASSLPVLPDGWTRDYILYSDGWLKEGDLNTDTAATIEPLPFHGMPAYPYDSNIRFPNDEAQRAYIQRYNTRWVSQKKFREEIRAFGDALPVVDR
;
A
#
# COMPACT_ATOMS: atom_id res chain seq x y z
N GLU A 1 -28.23 19.62 -18.20
CA GLU A 1 -27.56 18.36 -17.87
C GLU A 1 -26.42 18.16 -18.86
N PRO A 2 -25.24 17.67 -18.46
CA PRO A 2 -24.19 17.35 -19.42
C PRO A 2 -24.71 16.26 -20.37
N ALA A 3 -24.38 16.37 -21.66
CA ALA A 3 -24.76 15.37 -22.65
C ALA A 3 -24.18 14.00 -22.28
N GLU A 4 -24.99 12.96 -22.39
CA GLU A 4 -24.55 11.58 -22.16
C GLU A 4 -23.55 11.20 -23.26
N VAL A 5 -22.28 11.02 -22.87
CA VAL A 5 -21.23 10.56 -23.78
C VAL A 5 -21.32 9.03 -23.83
N PRO A 6 -21.40 8.41 -25.02
CA PRO A 6 -21.39 6.96 -25.12
C PRO A 6 -20.12 6.41 -24.47
N MET A 7 -20.25 5.54 -23.47
CA MET A 7 -19.13 4.92 -22.78
C MET A 7 -19.32 3.40 -22.68
N THR A 8 -18.22 2.65 -22.72
CA THR A 8 -18.20 1.21 -22.46
C THR A 8 -17.15 0.93 -21.40
N VAL A 9 -17.57 0.28 -20.30
CA VAL A 9 -16.68 -0.09 -19.20
C VAL A 9 -16.38 -1.59 -19.27
N THR A 10 -15.10 -1.94 -19.38
CA THR A 10 -14.62 -3.32 -19.25
C THR A 10 -13.81 -3.44 -17.98
N ARG A 11 -14.20 -4.34 -17.08
CA ARG A 11 -13.45 -4.63 -15.85
C ARG A 11 -12.46 -5.76 -16.12
N LEU A 12 -11.23 -5.57 -15.64
CA LEU A 12 -10.19 -6.59 -15.64
C LEU A 12 -9.75 -6.84 -14.20
N ASN A 13 -9.58 -8.10 -13.84
CA ASN A 13 -8.88 -8.47 -12.62
C ASN A 13 -7.38 -8.58 -12.91
N PRO A 14 -6.51 -8.30 -11.92
CA PRO A 14 -5.09 -8.55 -12.08
C PRO A 14 -4.82 -10.03 -12.36
N ILE A 15 -4.00 -10.31 -13.36
CA ILE A 15 -3.54 -11.67 -13.70
C ILE A 15 -2.26 -12.05 -12.94
N ASP A 16 -1.52 -11.05 -12.47
CA ASP A 16 -0.36 -11.21 -11.61
C ASP A 16 -0.24 -10.00 -10.69
N ALA A 17 0.18 -10.25 -9.45
CA ALA A 17 0.51 -9.22 -8.48
C ALA A 17 1.68 -9.67 -7.61
N ASP A 18 2.76 -8.89 -7.62
CA ASP A 18 3.98 -9.18 -6.88
C ASP A 18 4.28 -8.09 -5.85
N LEU A 19 4.25 -8.46 -4.57
CA LEU A 19 4.59 -7.57 -3.46
C LEU A 19 6.09 -7.68 -3.17
N HIS A 20 6.81 -6.55 -3.22
CA HIS A 20 8.23 -6.51 -2.92
C HIS A 20 8.65 -5.17 -2.29
N TYR A 21 9.85 -5.17 -1.72
CA TYR A 21 10.50 -3.93 -1.32
C TYR A 21 11.13 -3.27 -2.55
N ARG A 22 10.76 -2.02 -2.82
CA ARG A 22 11.31 -1.22 -3.91
C ARG A 22 12.21 -0.09 -3.41
N GLY A 23 11.89 0.47 -2.25
CA GLY A 23 12.45 1.72 -1.77
C GLY A 23 11.59 2.93 -2.14
N PHE A 24 12.17 4.11 -1.97
CA PHE A 24 11.47 5.39 -2.04
C PHE A 24 11.81 6.11 -3.34
N SER A 25 10.78 6.48 -4.10
CA SER A 25 10.95 7.33 -5.28
C SER A 25 11.52 8.68 -4.88
N ARG A 26 12.49 9.19 -5.66
CA ARG A 26 13.05 10.53 -5.45
C ARG A 26 11.96 11.58 -5.57
N GLU A 27 11.83 12.39 -4.53
CA GLU A 27 10.98 13.56 -4.55
C GLU A 27 11.67 14.74 -5.25
N TYR A 28 10.93 15.49 -6.06
CA TYR A 28 11.41 16.71 -6.70
C TYR A 28 10.27 17.72 -6.89
N GLN A 29 10.61 18.98 -7.12
CA GLN A 29 9.65 20.03 -7.48
C GLN A 29 10.06 20.64 -8.82
N MET A 30 9.08 20.91 -9.68
CA MET A 30 9.34 21.59 -10.97
C MET A 30 9.63 23.08 -10.80
N TYR A 31 9.10 23.70 -9.74
CA TYR A 31 9.28 25.11 -9.40
C TYR A 31 9.06 25.31 -7.90
N ARG A 32 9.54 26.44 -7.35
CA ARG A 32 9.68 26.71 -5.90
C ARG A 32 8.42 26.48 -5.05
N TYR A 33 7.24 26.69 -5.63
CA TYR A 33 5.94 26.57 -4.93
C TYR A 33 5.04 25.50 -5.57
N GLY A 34 5.62 24.58 -6.34
CA GLY A 34 4.89 23.50 -6.97
C GLY A 34 4.66 22.32 -6.02
N PRO A 35 3.73 21.43 -6.36
CA PRO A 35 3.58 20.18 -5.63
C PRO A 35 4.87 19.35 -5.70
N PHE A 36 5.09 18.56 -4.68
CA PHE A 36 6.12 17.54 -4.71
C PHE A 36 5.71 16.42 -5.67
N LEU A 37 6.59 16.12 -6.63
CA LEU A 37 6.45 15.04 -7.60
C LEU A 37 7.43 13.92 -7.27
N ARG A 38 7.14 12.72 -7.77
CA ARG A 38 7.97 11.52 -7.54
C ARG A 38 8.51 10.99 -8.85
N ASP A 39 9.83 10.88 -8.93
CA ASP A 39 10.51 10.22 -10.05
C ASP A 39 10.56 8.72 -9.76
N TYR A 40 9.72 7.95 -10.46
CA TYR A 40 9.61 6.51 -10.27
C TYR A 40 10.90 5.76 -10.65
N ASN A 41 11.78 6.33 -11.47
CA ASN A 41 12.97 5.61 -11.94
C ASN A 41 14.21 5.84 -11.05
N VAL A 42 14.11 6.71 -10.05
CA VAL A 42 15.22 7.04 -9.15
C VAL A 42 14.85 6.66 -7.73
N LEU A 43 15.57 5.68 -7.19
CA LEU A 43 15.27 5.06 -5.90
C LEU A 43 16.28 5.44 -4.83
N SER A 44 15.78 5.65 -3.62
CA SER A 44 16.57 5.61 -2.40
C SER A 44 16.09 4.45 -1.52
N THR A 45 17.03 3.68 -0.99
CA THR A 45 16.74 2.63 0.00
C THR A 45 17.01 3.08 1.43
N ALA A 46 17.39 4.36 1.62
CA ALA A 46 17.56 4.91 2.95
C ALA A 46 16.21 4.92 3.68
N PRO A 47 16.14 4.50 4.95
CA PRO A 47 14.91 4.56 5.72
C PRO A 47 14.38 6.00 5.80
N GLN A 48 13.16 6.23 5.33
CA GLN A 48 12.53 7.55 5.40
C GLN A 48 11.54 7.69 6.55
N TRP A 49 10.81 6.60 6.85
CA TRP A 49 9.71 6.62 7.82
C TRP A 49 9.84 5.47 8.81
N LEU A 50 9.50 5.75 10.07
CA LEU A 50 9.44 4.75 11.14
C LEU A 50 8.37 3.70 10.78
N PRO A 51 8.71 2.40 10.70
CA PRO A 51 7.73 1.38 10.36
C PRO A 51 6.76 1.13 11.52
N PHE A 52 5.51 0.78 11.20
CA PHE A 52 4.57 0.24 12.19
C PHE A 52 4.94 -1.20 12.54
N GLU A 53 5.00 -1.51 13.83
CA GLU A 53 5.33 -2.86 14.30
C GLU A 53 4.17 -3.83 14.04
N GLY A 54 4.49 -5.03 13.57
CA GLY A 54 3.47 -6.04 13.29
C GLY A 54 3.85 -7.02 12.19
N TYR A 55 2.98 -8.03 12.02
CA TYR A 55 3.03 -8.93 10.88
C TYR A 55 2.48 -8.25 9.63
N ARG A 56 3.19 -8.45 8.53
CA ARG A 56 2.83 -7.97 7.20
C ARG A 56 2.82 -9.11 6.22
N THR A 57 2.25 -8.85 5.06
CA THR A 57 2.24 -9.83 3.98
C THR A 57 3.68 -10.14 3.54
N ARG A 58 3.95 -11.42 3.31
CA ARG A 58 5.20 -11.92 2.74
C ARG A 58 5.42 -11.31 1.35
N TYR A 59 6.68 -11.17 0.96
CA TYR A 59 6.99 -10.80 -0.42
C TYR A 59 6.67 -11.93 -1.40
N GLY A 60 6.55 -11.56 -2.67
CA GLY A 60 6.21 -12.44 -3.77
C GLY A 60 4.76 -12.31 -4.22
N ASN A 61 4.27 -13.37 -4.86
CA ASN A 61 2.94 -13.38 -5.46
C ASN A 61 1.82 -13.23 -4.41
N VAL A 62 1.01 -12.19 -4.60
CA VAL A 62 -0.19 -11.82 -3.82
C VAL A 62 -1.45 -11.73 -4.70
N THR A 63 -1.40 -12.27 -5.93
CA THR A 63 -2.49 -12.17 -6.92
C THR A 63 -3.85 -12.57 -6.36
N THR A 64 -3.89 -13.62 -5.53
CA THR A 64 -5.15 -14.10 -4.94
C THR A 64 -5.77 -13.10 -3.98
N LEU A 65 -4.97 -12.26 -3.31
CA LEU A 65 -5.45 -11.23 -2.39
C LEU A 65 -6.05 -10.01 -3.11
N LEU A 66 -5.82 -9.89 -4.42
CA LEU A 66 -6.32 -8.76 -5.22
C LEU A 66 -7.45 -9.17 -6.17
N GLN A 67 -8.06 -10.34 -5.95
CA GLN A 67 -9.18 -10.81 -6.78
C GLN A 67 -10.52 -10.26 -6.26
N GLU A 68 -10.67 -10.07 -4.96
CA GLU A 68 -11.93 -9.67 -4.31
C GLU A 68 -11.66 -8.74 -3.13
N ALA A 69 -12.64 -7.92 -2.75
CA ALA A 69 -12.59 -7.07 -1.55
C ALA A 69 -13.20 -7.80 -0.35
N ASP A 70 -12.49 -8.80 0.18
CA ASP A 70 -13.01 -9.82 1.12
C ASP A 70 -12.34 -9.80 2.51
N ASP A 71 -11.79 -8.65 2.91
CA ASP A 71 -11.03 -8.48 4.16
C ASP A 71 -9.73 -9.32 4.25
N GLN A 72 -9.24 -9.90 3.14
CA GLN A 72 -7.90 -10.49 3.03
C GLN A 72 -6.93 -9.52 2.32
N TYR A 73 -6.17 -8.77 3.11
CA TYR A 73 -5.34 -7.68 2.57
C TYR A 73 -3.94 -8.10 2.15
N ALA A 74 -3.43 -7.48 1.07
CA ALA A 74 -2.00 -7.27 0.93
C ALA A 74 -1.56 -6.15 1.89
N ILE A 75 -0.92 -6.52 3.01
CA ILE A 75 -0.43 -5.61 4.04
C ILE A 75 1.03 -5.25 3.75
N TYR A 76 1.27 -4.01 3.35
CA TYR A 76 2.59 -3.48 3.04
C TYR A 76 2.75 -2.05 3.56
N SER A 77 3.97 -1.54 3.56
CA SER A 77 4.33 -0.28 4.22
C SER A 77 5.30 0.56 3.38
N SER A 78 5.88 1.56 4.02
CA SER A 78 6.81 2.52 3.44
C SER A 78 7.92 1.86 2.62
N GLY A 79 8.03 2.24 1.35
CA GLY A 79 9.03 1.72 0.42
C GLY A 79 8.71 0.33 -0.16
N GLU A 80 7.56 -0.25 0.16
CA GLU A 80 7.05 -1.47 -0.46
C GLU A 80 6.00 -1.12 -1.51
N GLU A 81 5.87 -1.96 -2.54
CA GLU A 81 4.83 -1.80 -3.55
C GLU A 81 4.33 -3.16 -4.04
N VAL A 82 3.16 -3.13 -4.69
CA VAL A 82 2.65 -4.27 -5.44
C VAL A 82 2.68 -3.92 -6.93
N THR A 83 3.51 -4.62 -7.71
CA THR A 83 3.43 -4.54 -9.17
C THR A 83 2.25 -5.38 -9.63
N VAL A 84 1.30 -4.78 -10.34
CA VAL A 84 0.10 -5.44 -10.85
C VAL A 84 0.09 -5.49 -12.37
N THR A 85 -0.27 -6.65 -12.92
CA THR A 85 -0.36 -6.87 -14.37
C THR A 85 -1.80 -7.22 -14.76
N PHE A 86 -2.28 -6.61 -15.84
CA PHE A 86 -3.60 -6.88 -16.42
C PHE A 86 -3.43 -7.42 -17.85
N ASP A 87 -4.27 -8.38 -18.23
CA ASP A 87 -4.29 -8.87 -19.61
C ASP A 87 -5.04 -7.89 -20.51
N ALA A 88 -4.30 -7.13 -21.33
CA ALA A 88 -4.90 -6.22 -22.29
C ALA A 88 -5.50 -6.96 -23.51
N SER A 89 -5.11 -8.21 -23.77
CA SER A 89 -5.57 -8.97 -24.93
C SER A 89 -7.03 -9.41 -24.82
N SER A 90 -7.58 -9.46 -23.60
CA SER A 90 -9.00 -9.74 -23.34
C SER A 90 -9.91 -8.54 -23.55
N LEU A 91 -9.37 -7.36 -23.86
CA LEU A 91 -10.16 -6.15 -24.07
C LEU A 91 -10.86 -6.18 -25.44
N PRO A 92 -12.10 -5.65 -25.54
CA PRO A 92 -12.80 -5.56 -26.82
C PRO A 92 -12.07 -4.64 -27.80
N VAL A 93 -12.28 -4.88 -29.10
CA VAL A 93 -11.81 -3.97 -30.15
C VAL A 93 -12.44 -2.59 -29.96
N LEU A 94 -11.62 -1.55 -30.07
CA LEU A 94 -12.07 -0.18 -29.89
C LEU A 94 -12.86 0.27 -31.14
N PRO A 95 -14.07 0.83 -31.01
CA PRO A 95 -14.79 1.36 -32.15
C PRO A 95 -14.06 2.53 -32.82
N ASP A 96 -14.33 2.75 -34.09
CA ASP A 96 -13.72 3.84 -34.85
C ASP A 96 -14.01 5.20 -34.21
N GLY A 97 -12.97 6.02 -34.04
CA GLY A 97 -13.06 7.36 -33.46
C GLY A 97 -13.10 7.39 -31.92
N TRP A 98 -13.06 6.25 -31.24
CA TRP A 98 -13.01 6.20 -29.77
C TRP A 98 -11.57 6.24 -29.24
N THR A 99 -11.42 6.66 -27.99
CA THR A 99 -10.17 6.59 -27.22
C THR A 99 -10.39 5.68 -26.02
N ARG A 100 -9.34 4.98 -25.57
CA ARG A 100 -9.36 4.14 -24.37
C ARG A 100 -8.66 4.85 -23.22
N ASP A 101 -9.37 4.98 -22.12
CA ASP A 101 -8.84 5.43 -20.84
C ASP A 101 -8.75 4.28 -19.84
N TYR A 102 -7.94 4.46 -18.81
CA TYR A 102 -7.71 3.47 -17.77
C TYR A 102 -7.99 4.06 -16.40
N ILE A 103 -8.74 3.34 -15.58
CA ILE A 103 -8.95 3.68 -14.17
C ILE A 103 -8.46 2.48 -13.36
N LEU A 104 -7.51 2.73 -12.46
CA LEU A 104 -7.16 1.77 -11.43
C LEU A 104 -8.13 1.95 -10.26
N TYR A 105 -8.97 0.94 -10.04
CA TYR A 105 -9.82 0.86 -8.85
C TYR A 105 -9.09 0.03 -7.80
N SER A 106 -8.85 0.62 -6.63
CA SER A 106 -8.27 -0.06 -5.48
C SER A 106 -9.24 0.02 -4.31
N ASP A 107 -9.53 -1.12 -3.71
CA ASP A 107 -10.19 -1.21 -2.43
C ASP A 107 -9.14 -1.44 -1.35
N GLY A 108 -9.17 -0.64 -0.28
CA GLY A 108 -8.18 -0.77 0.78
C GLY A 108 -8.22 0.33 1.82
N TRP A 109 -7.30 0.20 2.77
CA TRP A 109 -7.23 1.06 3.95
C TRP A 109 -5.85 1.70 4.05
N LEU A 110 -5.82 2.95 4.49
CA LEU A 110 -4.59 3.67 4.79
C LEU A 110 -4.53 3.97 6.29
N LYS A 111 -3.39 3.69 6.90
CA LYS A 111 -3.09 4.10 8.28
C LYS A 111 -1.88 5.03 8.26
N GLU A 112 -2.05 6.21 8.84
CA GLU A 112 -1.01 7.23 8.94
C GLU A 112 -0.26 7.12 10.28
N GLY A 113 1.00 7.52 10.28
CA GLY A 113 1.91 7.44 11.42
C GLY A 113 1.95 8.73 12.23
N ASP A 114 0.85 9.49 12.25
CA ASP A 114 0.80 10.82 12.85
C ASP A 114 0.72 10.75 14.37
N LEU A 115 1.15 11.84 15.02
CA LEU A 115 1.13 11.96 16.49
C LEU A 115 -0.28 11.88 17.09
N ASN A 116 -1.31 12.13 16.28
CA ASN A 116 -2.71 12.07 16.70
C ASN A 116 -3.39 10.74 16.34
N THR A 117 -2.65 9.79 15.76
CA THR A 117 -3.17 8.46 15.44
C THR A 117 -3.00 7.55 16.66
N ASP A 118 -4.12 7.13 17.24
CA ASP A 118 -4.17 6.34 18.48
C ASP A 118 -3.23 5.11 18.49
N THR A 119 -3.19 4.37 17.39
CA THR A 119 -2.35 3.16 17.24
C THR A 119 -1.25 3.31 16.17
N ALA A 120 -0.69 4.51 16.00
CA ALA A 120 0.35 4.79 14.98
C ALA A 120 1.62 3.93 15.11
N ALA A 121 1.87 3.29 16.27
CA ALA A 121 3.06 2.46 16.46
C ALA A 121 2.92 1.05 15.87
N THR A 122 1.71 0.57 15.62
CA THR A 122 1.43 -0.84 15.28
C THR A 122 0.59 -0.97 14.01
N ILE A 123 0.75 -2.09 13.29
CA ILE A 123 -0.13 -2.43 12.15
C ILE A 123 -1.56 -2.63 12.65
N GLU A 124 -1.73 -3.35 13.76
CA GLU A 124 -3.02 -3.62 14.37
C GLU A 124 -3.60 -2.39 15.10
N PRO A 125 -4.93 -2.34 15.28
CA PRO A 125 -5.94 -3.28 14.76
C PRO A 125 -6.11 -3.16 13.23
N LEU A 126 -6.45 -4.26 12.54
CA LEU A 126 -6.77 -4.19 11.11
C LEU A 126 -8.24 -3.77 10.91
N PRO A 127 -8.53 -2.82 10.01
CA PRO A 127 -9.90 -2.49 9.60
C PRO A 127 -10.54 -3.64 8.82
N PHE A 128 -11.88 -3.66 8.72
CA PHE A 128 -12.63 -4.60 7.89
C PHE A 128 -13.95 -3.99 7.43
N HIS A 129 -14.48 -4.40 6.28
CA HIS A 129 -15.65 -3.76 5.65
C HIS A 129 -16.90 -3.77 6.53
N GLY A 130 -17.09 -4.85 7.29
CA GLY A 130 -18.25 -5.02 8.19
C GLY A 130 -18.15 -4.29 9.54
N MET A 131 -17.09 -3.53 9.81
CA MET A 131 -16.93 -2.86 11.09
C MET A 131 -17.85 -1.64 11.22
N PRO A 132 -18.41 -1.34 12.41
CA PRO A 132 -19.32 -0.21 12.59
C PRO A 132 -18.59 1.15 12.55
N ALA A 133 -17.33 1.18 12.98
CA ALA A 133 -16.46 2.34 12.99
C ALA A 133 -15.00 1.88 13.07
N TYR A 134 -14.07 2.79 12.78
CA TYR A 134 -12.65 2.59 13.02
C TYR A 134 -12.05 3.75 13.83
N PRO A 135 -11.32 3.50 14.92
CA PRO A 135 -11.11 2.18 15.54
C PRO A 135 -12.43 1.59 16.06
N TYR A 136 -12.54 0.26 16.08
CA TYR A 136 -13.69 -0.45 16.63
C TYR A 136 -13.48 -0.84 18.10
N ASP A 137 -14.58 -0.90 18.84
CA ASP A 137 -14.59 -1.24 20.26
C ASP A 137 -13.99 -2.62 20.55
N SER A 138 -13.50 -2.79 21.79
CA SER A 138 -12.85 -4.02 22.23
C SER A 138 -13.78 -5.25 22.34
N ASN A 139 -15.05 -5.16 21.97
CA ASN A 139 -15.97 -6.29 21.80
C ASN A 139 -16.13 -6.69 20.32
N ILE A 140 -15.75 -5.83 19.38
CA ILE A 140 -15.71 -6.10 17.95
C ILE A 140 -14.37 -6.78 17.62
N ARG A 141 -14.41 -7.76 16.73
CA ARG A 141 -13.23 -8.52 16.31
C ARG A 141 -13.13 -8.49 14.80
N PHE A 142 -11.89 -8.37 14.33
CA PHE A 142 -11.56 -8.71 12.96
C PHE A 142 -12.03 -10.15 12.64
N PRO A 143 -12.48 -10.45 11.41
CA PRO A 143 -12.89 -11.79 11.02
C PRO A 143 -11.86 -12.85 11.42
N ASN A 144 -12.34 -14.01 11.87
CA ASN A 144 -11.49 -15.10 12.34
C ASN A 144 -12.10 -16.46 11.99
N ASP A 145 -12.72 -16.57 10.82
CA ASP A 145 -13.16 -17.85 10.27
C ASP A 145 -11.97 -18.67 9.74
N GLU A 146 -12.26 -19.84 9.16
CA GLU A 146 -11.22 -20.73 8.63
C GLU A 146 -10.44 -20.11 7.46
N ALA A 147 -11.14 -19.44 6.54
CA ALA A 147 -10.51 -18.78 5.40
C ALA A 147 -9.57 -17.67 5.86
N GLN A 148 -10.00 -16.85 6.81
CA GLN A 148 -9.20 -15.76 7.35
C GLN A 148 -7.96 -16.26 8.10
N ARG A 149 -8.09 -17.33 8.89
CA ARG A 149 -6.93 -17.95 9.54
C ARG A 149 -5.93 -18.51 8.54
N ALA A 150 -6.41 -19.17 7.49
CA ALA A 150 -5.56 -19.70 6.42
C ALA A 150 -4.84 -18.56 5.67
N TYR A 151 -5.54 -17.46 5.39
CA TYR A 151 -4.96 -16.25 4.82
C TYR A 151 -3.83 -15.70 5.70
N ILE A 152 -4.09 -15.45 6.98
CA ILE A 152 -3.09 -14.90 7.91
C ILE A 152 -1.87 -15.81 7.99
N GLN A 153 -2.06 -17.12 8.14
CA GLN A 153 -0.97 -18.10 8.22
C GLN A 153 -0.14 -18.16 6.92
N ARG A 154 -0.80 -18.03 5.76
CA ARG A 154 -0.13 -18.12 4.46
C ARG A 154 0.57 -16.81 4.11
N TYR A 155 -0.06 -15.68 4.34
CA TYR A 155 0.36 -14.37 3.84
C TYR A 155 1.06 -13.53 4.89
N ASN A 156 0.54 -13.43 6.13
CA ASN A 156 1.01 -12.44 7.11
C ASN A 156 2.12 -12.99 8.00
N THR A 157 3.25 -13.35 7.37
CA THR A 157 4.36 -14.06 8.03
C THR A 157 5.61 -13.22 8.24
N ARG A 158 5.62 -11.98 7.75
CA ARG A 158 6.78 -11.09 7.84
C ARG A 158 6.63 -10.12 9.01
N TRP A 159 7.32 -10.41 10.13
CA TRP A 159 7.39 -9.49 11.26
C TRP A 159 8.34 -8.31 10.97
N VAL A 160 7.86 -7.09 11.20
CA VAL A 160 8.69 -5.88 11.15
C VAL A 160 8.66 -5.21 12.51
N SER A 161 9.85 -4.84 13.01
CA SER A 161 10.01 -4.09 14.26
C SER A 161 10.60 -2.71 13.99
N GLN A 162 10.39 -1.78 14.93
CA GLN A 162 11.02 -0.46 14.90
C GLN A 162 12.48 -0.48 15.32
N LYS A 163 12.97 -1.59 15.89
CA LYS A 163 14.34 -1.71 16.41
C LYS A 163 15.39 -1.37 15.35
N LYS A 164 15.31 -2.00 14.18
CA LYS A 164 16.26 -1.78 13.08
C LYS A 164 16.30 -0.32 12.63
N PHE A 165 15.12 0.30 12.45
CA PHE A 165 15.03 1.72 12.09
C PHE A 165 15.68 2.62 13.15
N ARG A 166 15.42 2.36 14.44
CA ARG A 166 16.02 3.14 15.54
C ARG A 166 17.54 2.98 15.61
N GLU A 167 18.07 1.80 15.30
CA GLU A 167 19.51 1.55 15.22
C GLU A 167 20.14 2.32 14.04
N GLU A 168 19.51 2.30 12.87
CA GLU A 168 19.98 3.00 11.66
C GLU A 168 19.96 4.53 11.83
N ILE A 169 18.90 5.10 12.42
CA ILE A 169 18.81 6.54 12.69
C ILE A 169 19.84 6.99 13.72
N ARG A 170 20.10 6.19 14.77
CA ARG A 170 21.16 6.50 15.74
C ARG A 170 22.53 6.52 15.07
N ALA A 171 22.84 5.49 14.28
CA ALA A 171 24.10 5.43 13.55
C ALA A 171 24.27 6.62 12.58
N PHE A 172 23.18 7.06 11.93
CA PHE A 172 23.19 8.26 11.11
C PHE A 172 23.48 9.53 11.95
N GLY A 173 22.81 9.69 13.09
CA GLY A 173 23.01 10.82 13.99
C GLY A 173 24.43 10.89 14.55
N ASP A 174 25.00 9.76 14.97
CA ASP A 174 26.36 9.65 15.49
C ASP A 174 27.42 9.95 14.41
N ALA A 175 27.09 9.75 13.14
CA ALA A 175 27.95 10.07 12.00
C ALA A 175 27.89 11.54 11.57
N LEU A 176 26.94 12.33 12.07
CA LEU A 176 26.90 13.76 11.80
C LEU A 176 28.01 14.47 12.58
N PRO A 177 28.77 15.39 11.96
CA PRO A 177 29.73 16.19 12.69
C PRO A 177 29.00 17.01 13.75
N VAL A 178 29.51 16.99 14.98
CA VAL A 178 29.04 17.89 16.05
C VAL A 178 29.31 19.31 15.57
N VAL A 179 28.25 20.01 15.16
CA VAL A 179 28.33 21.45 14.90
C VAL A 179 28.29 22.12 16.27
N ASP A 180 29.47 22.49 16.76
CA ASP A 180 29.59 23.29 17.98
C ASP A 180 28.82 24.61 17.78
N ARG A 181 27.92 24.94 18.70
CA ARG A 181 27.09 26.16 18.65
C ARG A 181 27.80 27.33 19.28
#